data_AF-Q970L1-F1
#
_entry.id   AF-Q970L1-F1
#
_cell.length_a   1.000
_cell.length_b   1.000
_cell.length_c   1.000
_cell.angle_alpha   90.00
_cell.angle_beta   90.00
_cell.angle_gamma   90.00
#
_symmetry.space_group_name_H-M   'P 1'
#
loop_
_entity.id
_entity.type
_entity.pdbx_description
1 polymer ?
#
loop_
_entity_poly.entity_id
_entity_poly.type
_entity_poly.pdbx_seq_one_letter_code
_entity_poly.pdbx_strand_id
1 'polypeptide(L)'
;MPKYSFSCGSVGMNCGFEIKNASSEDELLEMLKIHAKSSHGITSIPSELLAKIKQNIKKSGKYSFSCASVGMNCGFEIVNADSEEELLDELMVHAKMSHNLSSIPPDTLNKIKQNIKVM
;
A
#
# COMPACT_ATOMS: atom_id res chain seq x y z
N MET A 1 -5.45 -10.05 -6.25
CA MET A 1 -4.47 -10.11 -5.15
C MET A 1 -3.42 -9.06 -5.43
N PRO A 2 -3.11 -8.20 -4.45
CA PRO A 2 -1.97 -7.29 -4.50
C PRO A 2 -0.75 -8.07 -4.92
N LYS A 3 0.11 -7.42 -5.69
CA LYS A 3 1.47 -7.87 -5.86
C LYS A 3 2.40 -6.90 -5.17
N TYR A 4 3.16 -7.39 -4.20
CA TYR A 4 4.17 -6.62 -3.49
C TYR A 4 5.52 -6.86 -4.13
N SER A 5 6.26 -5.78 -4.34
CA SER A 5 7.61 -5.82 -4.88
C SER A 5 8.54 -4.96 -4.05
N PHE A 6 9.78 -5.41 -3.93
CA PHE A 6 10.80 -4.72 -3.16
C PHE A 6 12.17 -4.97 -3.78
N SER A 7 13.05 -3.97 -3.73
CA SER A 7 14.42 -4.08 -4.22
C SER A 7 15.38 -3.74 -3.10
N CYS A 8 16.38 -4.56 -2.82
CA CYS A 8 17.35 -4.32 -1.76
C CYS A 8 18.15 -3.01 -2.00
N GLY A 9 18.37 -2.66 -3.27
CA GLY A 9 18.95 -1.38 -3.66
C GLY A 9 18.13 -0.16 -3.21
N SER A 10 16.81 -0.29 -3.05
CA SER A 10 15.93 0.83 -2.66
C SER A 10 16.19 1.34 -1.24
N VAL A 11 16.81 0.55 -0.38
CA VAL A 11 17.17 0.95 1.00
C VAL A 11 18.63 1.38 1.14
N GLY A 12 19.33 1.59 0.02
CA GLY A 12 20.72 2.04 -0.02
C GLY A 12 21.76 0.94 0.19
N MET A 13 21.34 -0.33 0.16
CA MET A 13 22.28 -1.46 0.15
C MET A 13 22.82 -1.66 -1.27
N ASN A 14 24.13 -1.92 -1.40
CA ASN A 14 24.73 -2.29 -2.68
C ASN A 14 24.46 -3.78 -2.99
N CYS A 15 23.18 -4.12 -3.16
CA CYS A 15 22.71 -5.48 -3.38
C CYS A 15 21.61 -5.50 -4.45
N GLY A 16 21.78 -6.34 -5.48
CA GLY A 16 20.85 -6.49 -6.59
C GLY A 16 19.68 -7.44 -6.33
N PHE A 17 19.45 -7.87 -5.08
CA PHE A 17 18.34 -8.76 -4.76
C PHE A 17 17.00 -8.04 -4.86
N GLU A 18 16.05 -8.66 -5.56
CA GLU A 18 14.71 -8.10 -5.77
C GLU A 18 13.65 -9.18 -5.56
N ILE A 19 12.55 -8.80 -4.93
CA ILE A 19 11.34 -9.59 -4.84
C ILE A 19 10.31 -8.94 -5.74
N LYS A 20 9.71 -9.75 -6.62
CA LYS A 20 8.63 -9.32 -7.51
C LYS A 20 7.43 -10.21 -7.26
N ASN A 21 6.25 -9.62 -7.19
CA ASN A 21 4.97 -10.33 -7.12
C ASN A 21 4.73 -11.20 -5.87
N ALA A 22 5.27 -10.81 -4.71
CA ALA A 22 4.87 -11.40 -3.43
C ALA A 22 3.36 -11.21 -3.20
N SER A 23 2.70 -12.18 -2.58
CA SER A 23 1.24 -12.19 -2.44
C SER A 23 0.75 -11.42 -1.21
N SER A 24 1.64 -11.17 -0.25
CA SER A 24 1.40 -10.34 0.94
C SER A 24 2.67 -9.62 1.37
N GLU A 25 2.51 -8.57 2.19
CA GLU A 25 3.65 -7.92 2.86
C GLU A 25 4.40 -8.91 3.76
N ASP A 26 3.67 -9.80 4.45
CA ASP A 26 4.28 -10.78 5.36
C ASP A 26 5.17 -11.79 4.60
N GLU A 27 4.68 -12.33 3.49
CA GLU A 27 5.46 -13.22 2.61
C GLU A 27 6.73 -12.53 2.08
N LEU A 28 6.60 -11.26 1.69
CA LEU A 28 7.73 -10.43 1.26
C LEU A 28 8.76 -10.26 2.39
N LEU A 29 8.30 -9.96 3.61
CA LEU A 29 9.17 -9.80 4.78
C LEU A 29 9.85 -11.12 5.18
N GLU A 30 9.16 -12.25 5.07
CA GLU A 30 9.77 -13.57 5.30
C GLU A 30 10.89 -13.87 4.30
N MET A 31 10.64 -13.63 3.00
CA MET A 31 11.66 -13.77 1.97
C MET A 31 12.87 -12.86 2.23
N LEU A 32 12.62 -11.62 2.67
CA LEU A 32 13.70 -10.69 3.04
C LEU A 32 14.50 -11.16 4.25
N LYS A 33 13.85 -11.70 5.29
CA LYS A 33 14.55 -12.27 6.45
C LYS A 33 15.48 -13.41 6.04
N ILE A 34 15.02 -14.31 5.16
CA ILE A 34 15.83 -15.41 4.63
C ILE A 34 17.03 -14.86 3.85
N HIS A 35 16.80 -13.90 2.94
CA HIS A 35 17.88 -13.27 2.17
C HIS A 35 18.90 -12.56 3.08
N ALA A 36 18.43 -11.78 4.05
CA ALA A 36 19.25 -11.01 4.98
C ALA A 36 20.15 -11.93 5.82
N LYS A 37 19.60 -13.05 6.31
CA LYS A 37 20.36 -14.06 7.04
C LYS A 37 21.40 -14.74 6.18
N SER A 38 21.04 -15.20 4.97
CA SER A 38 21.93 -15.99 4.11
C SER A 38 23.00 -15.16 3.42
N SER A 39 22.69 -13.93 3.02
CA SER A 39 23.59 -13.10 2.20
C SER A 39 24.40 -12.10 3.02
N HIS A 40 23.86 -11.66 4.16
CA HIS A 40 24.45 -10.58 4.98
C HIS A 40 24.69 -11.01 6.44
N GLY A 41 24.36 -12.25 6.81
CA GLY A 41 24.47 -12.72 8.20
C GLY A 41 23.53 -12.03 9.18
N ILE A 42 22.53 -11.28 8.69
CA ILE A 42 21.60 -10.52 9.51
C ILE A 42 20.52 -11.48 10.02
N THR A 43 20.66 -11.92 11.27
CA THR A 43 19.72 -12.84 11.93
C THR A 43 18.45 -12.16 12.44
N SER A 44 18.51 -10.84 12.64
CA SER A 44 17.37 -10.02 13.04
C SER A 44 17.41 -8.68 12.31
N ILE A 45 16.32 -8.32 11.63
CA ILE A 45 16.21 -7.06 10.90
C ILE A 45 15.97 -5.93 11.93
N PRO A 46 16.88 -4.94 12.06
CA PRO A 46 16.68 -3.83 12.97
C PRO A 46 15.42 -3.03 12.63
N SER A 47 14.78 -2.43 13.63
CA SER A 47 13.55 -1.64 13.46
C SER A 47 13.68 -0.54 12.41
N GLU A 48 14.83 0.13 12.35
CA GLU A 48 15.11 1.17 11.34
C GLU A 48 15.16 0.60 9.92
N LEU A 49 15.79 -0.57 9.74
CA LEU A 49 15.83 -1.24 8.44
C LEU A 49 14.43 -1.73 8.05
N LEU A 50 13.66 -2.26 9.00
CA LEU A 50 12.28 -2.67 8.78
C LEU A 50 11.41 -1.48 8.31
N ALA A 51 11.56 -0.31 8.94
CA ALA A 51 10.85 0.90 8.54
C ALA A 51 11.21 1.31 7.11
N LYS A 52 12.50 1.31 6.76
CA LYS A 52 12.97 1.59 5.39
C LYS A 52 12.45 0.57 4.38
N ILE A 53 12.43 -0.71 4.74
CA ILE A 53 11.87 -1.77 3.90
C ILE A 53 10.40 -1.44 3.61
N LYS A 54 9.58 -1.26 4.65
CA LYS A 54 8.13 -0.99 4.51
C LYS A 54 7.85 0.26 3.67
N GLN A 55 8.63 1.33 3.86
CA GLN A 55 8.51 2.55 3.06
C GLN A 55 8.81 2.36 1.56
N ASN A 56 9.60 1.35 1.21
CA ASN A 56 10.00 1.07 -0.17
C ASN A 56 9.28 -0.15 -0.79
N ILE A 57 8.35 -0.77 -0.07
CA ILE A 57 7.49 -1.81 -0.64
C ILE A 57 6.56 -1.14 -1.65
N LYS A 58 6.61 -1.64 -2.89
CA LYS A 58 5.69 -1.24 -3.95
C LYS A 58 4.53 -2.21 -3.98
N LYS A 59 3.35 -1.72 -3.63
CA LYS A 59 2.08 -2.44 -3.81
C LYS A 59 1.54 -2.17 -5.21
N SER A 60 1.24 -3.22 -5.95
CA SER A 60 0.52 -3.18 -7.22
C SER A 60 -0.87 -3.73 -6.99
N GLY A 61 -1.76 -2.86 -6.53
CA GLY A 61 -3.19 -3.12 -6.40
C GLY A 61 -3.91 -2.67 -7.67
N LYS A 62 -5.14 -3.16 -7.84
CA LYS A 62 -5.91 -2.92 -9.06
C LYS A 62 -6.78 -1.68 -8.96
N TYR A 63 -7.09 -1.20 -7.77
CA TYR A 63 -8.10 -0.16 -7.60
C TYR A 63 -7.45 1.16 -7.22
N SER A 64 -7.96 2.24 -7.79
CA SER A 64 -7.58 3.60 -7.42
C SER A 64 -8.79 4.52 -7.39
N PHE A 65 -8.73 5.55 -6.56
CA PHE A 65 -9.78 6.53 -6.38
C PHE A 65 -9.19 7.87 -5.96
N SER A 66 -9.82 8.96 -6.39
CA SER A 66 -9.45 10.32 -5.96
C SER A 66 -10.70 11.09 -5.57
N CYS A 67 -10.68 11.79 -4.45
CA CYS A 67 -11.80 12.63 -4.01
C CYS A 67 -12.16 13.72 -5.03
N ALA A 68 -11.18 14.21 -5.80
CA ALA A 68 -11.41 15.15 -6.88
C ALA A 68 -12.29 14.57 -8.01
N SER A 69 -12.29 13.23 -8.20
CA SER A 69 -13.10 12.57 -9.23
C SER A 69 -14.61 12.69 -9.01
N VAL A 70 -15.05 12.91 -7.77
CA VAL A 70 -16.45 13.09 -7.41
C VAL A 70 -16.84 14.56 -7.19
N GLY A 71 -15.99 15.49 -7.65
CA GLY A 71 -16.23 16.93 -7.57
C GLY A 71 -16.01 17.55 -6.19
N MET A 72 -15.35 16.84 -5.27
CA MET A 72 -14.94 17.40 -3.99
C MET A 72 -13.66 18.21 -4.15
N ASN A 73 -13.57 19.34 -3.44
CA ASN A 73 -12.33 20.11 -3.33
C ASN A 73 -11.37 19.47 -2.29
N CYS A 74 -10.97 18.22 -2.56
CA CYS A 74 -10.08 17.43 -1.72
C CYS A 74 -9.06 16.70 -2.59
N GLY A 75 -7.77 16.86 -2.28
CA GLY A 75 -6.65 16.26 -3.01
C GLY A 75 -6.29 14.84 -2.58
N PHE A 76 -7.08 14.21 -1.71
CA PHE A 76 -6.81 12.85 -1.25
C PHE A 76 -7.02 11.83 -2.39
N GLU A 77 -6.07 10.92 -2.52
CA GLU A 77 -6.09 9.84 -3.50
C GLU A 77 -5.63 8.53 -2.86
N ILE A 78 -6.29 7.45 -3.26
CA ILE A 78 -5.92 6.07 -2.95
C ILE A 78 -5.46 5.45 -4.26
N VAL A 79 -4.25 4.93 -4.27
CA VAL A 79 -3.67 4.23 -5.41
C VAL A 79 -3.26 2.83 -4.98
N ASN A 80 -3.40 1.86 -5.89
CA ASN A 80 -2.98 0.48 -5.66
C ASN A 80 -3.71 -0.23 -4.50
N ALA A 81 -5.01 0.01 -4.33
CA ALA A 81 -5.86 -0.80 -3.44
C ALA A 81 -6.18 -2.17 -4.06
N ASP A 82 -6.41 -3.17 -3.21
CA ASP A 82 -6.54 -4.59 -3.60
C ASP A 82 -7.93 -5.00 -3.98
N SER A 83 -8.88 -4.37 -3.31
CA SER A 83 -10.31 -4.56 -3.48
C SER A 83 -10.99 -3.21 -3.32
N GLU A 84 -12.23 -3.14 -3.80
CA GLU A 84 -13.09 -1.98 -3.51
C GLU A 84 -13.30 -1.82 -2.00
N GLU A 85 -13.37 -2.92 -1.24
CA GLU A 85 -13.55 -2.90 0.21
C GLU A 85 -12.39 -2.20 0.92
N GLU A 86 -11.14 -2.57 0.62
CA GLU A 86 -9.96 -1.92 1.23
C GLU A 86 -9.91 -0.43 0.90
N LEU A 87 -10.18 -0.07 -0.36
CA LEU A 87 -10.25 1.31 -0.81
C LEU A 87 -11.30 2.10 -0.01
N LEU A 88 -12.48 1.51 0.20
CA LEU A 88 -13.55 2.14 0.97
C LEU A 88 -13.19 2.26 2.46
N ASP A 89 -12.52 1.28 3.04
CA ASP A 89 -12.03 1.34 4.44
C ASP A 89 -11.02 2.47 4.63
N GLU A 90 -10.02 2.58 3.75
CA GLU A 90 -9.05 3.68 3.77
C GLU A 90 -9.73 5.03 3.62
N LEU A 91 -10.71 5.13 2.70
CA LEU A 91 -11.48 6.34 2.48
C LEU A 91 -12.32 6.72 3.70
N MET A 92 -12.93 5.75 4.39
CA MET A 92 -13.68 5.99 5.63
C MET A 92 -12.78 6.54 6.74
N VAL A 93 -11.58 5.98 6.90
CA VAL A 93 -10.59 6.50 7.85
C VAL A 93 -10.24 7.95 7.52
N HIS A 94 -9.96 8.25 6.25
CA HIS A 94 -9.71 9.61 5.80
C HIS A 94 -10.89 10.55 6.08
N ALA A 95 -12.12 10.13 5.76
CA ALA A 95 -13.33 10.92 5.97
C ALA A 95 -13.55 11.23 7.46
N LYS A 96 -13.31 10.24 8.33
CA LYS A 96 -13.40 10.40 9.78
C LYS A 96 -12.34 11.37 10.31
N MET A 97 -11.11 11.27 9.85
CA MET A 97 -10.00 12.10 10.35
C MET A 97 -10.00 13.53 9.80
N SER A 98 -10.31 13.69 8.51
CA SER A 98 -10.17 14.98 7.81
C SER A 98 -11.45 15.79 7.78
N HIS A 99 -12.61 15.13 7.87
CA HIS A 99 -13.92 15.75 7.74
C HIS A 99 -14.82 15.50 8.95
N ASN A 100 -14.31 14.84 10.00
CA ASN A 100 -15.09 14.41 11.18
C ASN A 100 -16.36 13.63 10.80
N LEU A 101 -16.37 12.98 9.63
CA LEU A 101 -17.51 12.21 9.16
C LEU A 101 -17.45 10.81 9.76
N SER A 102 -18.39 10.52 10.65
CA SER A 102 -18.52 9.18 11.25
C SER A 102 -18.99 8.12 10.24
N SER A 103 -19.60 8.55 9.14
CA SER A 103 -20.04 7.69 8.04
C SER A 103 -20.09 8.46 6.71
N ILE A 104 -19.96 7.73 5.60
CA ILE A 104 -20.10 8.27 4.25
C ILE A 104 -21.58 8.16 3.84
N PRO A 105 -22.26 9.26 3.45
CA PRO A 105 -23.65 9.22 2.99
C PRO A 105 -23.84 8.27 1.79
N PRO A 106 -25.00 7.58 1.67
CA PRO A 106 -25.24 6.60 0.61
C PRO A 106 -25.03 7.16 -0.81
N ASP A 107 -25.49 8.39 -1.08
CA ASP A 107 -25.30 9.06 -2.37
C ASP A 107 -23.82 9.29 -2.70
N THR A 108 -23.04 9.68 -1.69
CA THR A 108 -21.60 9.87 -1.83
C THR A 108 -20.90 8.54 -2.07
N LEU A 109 -21.28 7.48 -1.34
CA LEU A 109 -20.74 6.13 -1.51
C LEU A 109 -21.01 5.60 -2.92
N ASN A 110 -22.20 5.82 -3.47
CA ASN A 110 -22.53 5.42 -4.83
C ASN A 110 -21.66 6.14 -5.87
N LYS A 111 -21.45 7.45 -5.71
CA LYS A 111 -20.54 8.22 -6.58
C LYS A 111 -19.10 7.74 -6.48
N ILE A 112 -18.63 7.41 -5.28
CA ILE A 112 -17.30 6.83 -5.06
C ILE A 112 -17.16 5.54 -5.87
N LYS A 113 -18.07 4.57 -5.67
CA LYS A 113 -18.04 3.28 -6.39
C LYS A 113 -18.05 3.44 -7.91
N GLN A 114 -18.80 4.40 -8.45
CA GLN A 114 -18.84 4.69 -9.88
C GLN A 114 -17.53 5.29 -10.44
N ASN A 115 -16.69 5.88 -9.58
CA ASN A 115 -15.45 6.54 -9.96
C ASN A 115 -14.19 5.78 -9.52
N ILE A 116 -14.34 4.59 -8.93
CA ILE A 116 -13.22 3.69 -8.70
C ILE A 116 -12.68 3.25 -10.05
N LYS A 117 -11.37 3.44 -10.26
CA LYS A 117 -10.66 3.03 -11.47
C LYS A 117 -9.98 1.69 -11.23
N VAL A 118 -10.15 0.77 -12.19
CA VAL A 118 -9.44 -0.51 -12.21
C VAL A 118 -8.23 -0.39 -13.14
N MET A 119 -7.05 -0.78 -12.64
CA MET A 119 -5.72 -0.69 -13.26
C MET A 119 -5.18 -2.07 -13.64
#